data_AF-A0A9Q0D859-F1
#
_entry.id   AF-A0A9Q0D859-F1
#
_cell.length_a   1.000
_cell.length_b   1.000
_cell.length_c   1.000
_cell.angle_alpha   90.00
_cell.angle_beta   90.00
_cell.angle_gamma   90.00
#
_symmetry.space_group_name_H-M   'P 1'
#
loop_
_entity.id
_entity.type
_entity.pdbx_description
1 polymer ?
#
loop_
_entity_poly.entity_id
_entity_poly.type
_entity_poly.pdbx_seq_one_letter_code
_entity_poly.pdbx_strand_id
1 'polypeptide(L)'
;MSSAVVLRQCPHCDKSFINSSFLQNHLQRRHPDEFEMQQSRSDSEKKSQLNVLKDKKLESRMQDIKNQHESEKNQLLSKLSRMHRSREKMERRLQGREHKEPVLPPSGHQDSRAPAPEPKPKRVVRDSSSVSERRRPPVSQPVDSRRAEAMPAPERRERPTPAALRRNPDLRKELRRRWSTPWNRSWRTWGSGRGRAA
;
A
#
# COMPACT_ATOMS: atom_id res chain seq x y z
N MET A 1 55.36 -34.47 -8.33
CA MET A 1 54.93 -33.09 -8.63
C MET A 1 54.90 -32.33 -7.31
N SER A 2 55.86 -31.45 -7.05
CA SER A 2 55.94 -30.72 -5.77
C SER A 2 55.01 -29.51 -5.82
N SER A 3 53.90 -29.56 -5.09
CA SER A 3 53.04 -28.39 -4.88
C SER A 3 53.78 -27.39 -3.98
N ALA A 4 54.22 -26.27 -4.55
CA ALA A 4 54.79 -25.18 -3.78
C ALA A 4 53.73 -24.64 -2.81
N VAL A 5 54.00 -24.72 -1.51
CA VAL A 5 53.15 -24.14 -0.48
C VAL A 5 53.33 -22.62 -0.53
N VAL A 6 52.26 -21.90 -0.88
CA VAL A 6 52.28 -20.44 -0.88
C VAL A 6 52.23 -19.95 0.56
N LEU A 7 53.38 -19.48 1.06
CA LEU A 7 53.48 -18.84 2.36
C LEU A 7 53.11 -17.35 2.26
N ARG A 8 52.41 -16.83 3.28
CA ARG A 8 52.07 -15.42 3.43
C ARG A 8 53.00 -14.75 4.44
N GLN A 9 53.75 -13.77 3.97
CA GLN A 9 54.70 -13.03 4.78
C GLN A 9 54.03 -11.87 5.53
N CYS A 10 54.49 -11.58 6.73
CA CYS A 10 54.10 -10.39 7.47
C CYS A 10 54.79 -9.16 6.87
N PRO A 11 54.08 -8.05 6.62
CA PRO A 11 54.69 -6.83 6.08
C PRO A 11 55.50 -6.04 7.12
N HIS A 12 55.42 -6.41 8.40
CA HIS A 12 56.08 -5.70 9.52
C HIS A 12 57.19 -6.51 10.19
N CYS A 13 57.37 -7.77 9.81
CA CYS A 13 58.49 -8.61 10.25
C CYS A 13 58.71 -9.80 9.33
N ASP A 14 59.85 -10.48 9.44
CA ASP A 14 60.25 -11.55 8.50
C ASP A 14 59.53 -12.90 8.73
N LYS A 15 58.39 -12.91 9.42
CA LYS A 15 57.63 -14.14 9.72
C LYS A 15 56.71 -14.50 8.55
N SER A 16 56.77 -15.78 8.17
CA SER A 16 55.94 -16.37 7.13
C SER A 16 54.93 -17.36 7.71
N PHE A 17 53.70 -17.34 7.21
CA PHE A 17 52.61 -18.19 7.69
C PHE A 17 51.95 -18.96 6.53
N ILE A 18 51.54 -20.19 6.79
CA ILE A 18 50.87 -21.03 5.79
C ILE A 18 49.42 -20.56 5.53
N ASN A 19 48.75 -20.01 6.55
CA ASN A 19 47.34 -19.58 6.46
C ASN A 19 47.19 -18.09 6.77
N SER A 20 46.25 -17.43 6.08
CA SER A 20 45.85 -16.04 6.34
C SER A 20 45.35 -15.82 7.76
N SER A 21 44.67 -16.80 8.36
CA SER A 21 44.17 -16.70 9.74
C SER A 21 45.32 -16.64 10.75
N PHE A 22 46.39 -17.41 10.52
CA PHE A 22 47.59 -17.36 11.36
C PHE A 22 48.33 -16.03 11.22
N LEU A 23 48.43 -15.50 10.00
CA LEU A 23 48.98 -14.16 9.78
C LEU A 23 48.13 -13.09 10.49
N GLN A 24 46.80 -13.15 10.39
CA GLN A 24 45.94 -12.20 11.10
C GLN A 24 46.09 -12.29 12.62
N ASN A 25 46.14 -13.49 13.20
CA ASN A 25 46.35 -13.63 14.64
C ASN A 25 47.74 -13.12 15.06
N HIS A 26 48.75 -13.33 14.22
CA HIS A 26 50.09 -12.78 14.42
C HIS A 26 50.07 -11.25 14.42
N LEU A 27 49.43 -10.62 13.41
CA LEU A 27 49.27 -9.17 13.34
C LEU A 27 48.53 -8.64 14.58
N GLN A 28 47.43 -9.28 14.98
CA GLN A 28 46.67 -8.88 16.16
C GLN A 28 47.49 -8.92 17.47
N ARG A 29 48.41 -9.88 17.62
CA ARG A 29 49.21 -10.05 18.86
C ARG A 29 50.53 -9.29 18.86
N ARG A 30 51.15 -9.07 17.71
CA ARG A 30 52.51 -8.50 17.59
C ARG A 30 52.51 -7.11 16.95
N HIS A 31 51.47 -6.77 16.20
CA HIS A 31 51.31 -5.51 15.48
C HIS A 31 49.85 -4.99 15.64
N PRO A 32 49.36 -4.75 16.88
CA PRO A 32 47.96 -4.41 17.14
C PRO A 32 47.50 -3.12 16.45
N ASP A 33 48.33 -2.08 16.45
CA ASP A 33 48.01 -0.79 15.83
C ASP A 33 47.80 -0.92 14.31
N GLU A 34 48.67 -1.67 13.64
CA GLU A 34 48.59 -1.93 12.20
C GLU A 34 47.41 -2.82 11.85
N PHE A 35 47.14 -3.83 12.68
CA PHE A 35 45.98 -4.70 12.52
C PHE A 35 44.67 -3.91 12.60
N GLU A 36 44.54 -3.00 13.58
CA GLU A 36 43.37 -2.15 13.73
C GLU A 36 43.22 -1.16 12.56
N MET A 37 44.32 -0.56 12.11
CA MET A 37 44.31 0.34 10.95
C MET A 37 43.89 -0.39 9.66
N GLN A 38 44.42 -1.59 9.43
CA GLN A 38 44.09 -2.38 8.24
C GLN A 38 42.66 -2.93 8.27
N GLN A 39 42.17 -3.31 9.46
CA GLN A 39 40.80 -3.77 9.66
C GLN A 39 39.79 -2.63 9.48
N SER A 40 40.03 -1.47 10.10
CA SER A 40 39.16 -0.30 9.97
C SER A 40 39.06 0.19 8.52
N ARG A 41 40.16 0.18 7.77
CA ARG A 41 40.16 0.46 6.32
C ARG A 41 39.30 -0.53 5.55
N SER A 42 39.50 -1.83 5.78
CA SER A 42 38.74 -2.90 5.11
C SER A 42 37.23 -2.81 5.43
N ASP A 43 36.88 -2.49 6.66
CA ASP A 43 35.48 -2.36 7.09
C ASP A 43 34.83 -1.10 6.52
N SER A 44 35.58 0.01 6.44
CA SER A 44 35.14 1.23 5.76
C SER A 44 34.86 0.98 4.27
N GLU A 45 35.74 0.25 3.59
CA GLU A 45 35.58 -0.13 2.18
C GLU A 45 34.37 -1.05 1.96
N LYS A 46 34.16 -2.06 2.82
CA LYS A 46 32.95 -2.91 2.73
C LYS A 46 31.68 -2.10 3.00
N LYS A 47 31.72 -1.17 3.95
CA LYS A 47 30.58 -0.31 4.29
C LYS A 47 30.26 0.66 3.15
N SER A 48 31.26 1.22 2.48
CA SER A 48 31.05 2.07 1.31
C SER A 48 30.46 1.28 0.15
N GLN A 49 30.97 0.08 -0.14
CA GLN A 49 30.38 -0.81 -1.15
C GLN A 49 28.91 -1.17 -0.83
N LEU A 50 28.61 -1.47 0.42
CA LEU A 50 27.25 -1.75 0.88
C LEU A 50 26.32 -0.54 0.67
N ASN A 51 26.79 0.67 0.97
CA ASN A 51 26.00 1.88 0.76
C ASN A 51 25.74 2.13 -0.73
N VAL A 52 26.74 1.97 -1.59
CA VAL A 52 26.58 2.08 -3.04
C VAL A 52 25.53 1.09 -3.56
N LEU A 53 25.52 -0.16 -3.08
CA LEU A 53 24.51 -1.15 -3.46
C LEU A 53 23.10 -0.76 -2.98
N LYS A 54 22.98 -0.20 -1.77
CA LYS A 54 21.71 0.30 -1.25
C LYS A 54 21.21 1.48 -2.07
N ASP A 55 22.08 2.41 -2.43
CA ASP A 55 21.74 3.59 -3.23
C ASP A 55 21.25 3.17 -4.62
N LYS A 56 21.97 2.26 -5.29
CA LYS A 56 21.51 1.68 -6.57
C LYS A 56 20.14 1.00 -6.46
N LYS A 57 19.90 0.27 -5.37
CA LYS A 57 18.60 -0.39 -5.12
C LYS A 57 17.48 0.63 -4.91
N LEU A 58 17.76 1.70 -4.16
CA LEU A 58 16.82 2.78 -3.94
C LEU A 58 16.51 3.53 -5.25
N GLU A 59 17.53 3.78 -6.06
CA GLU A 59 17.39 4.43 -7.36
C GLU A 59 16.55 3.62 -8.33
N SER A 60 16.82 2.31 -8.46
CA SER A 60 15.98 1.40 -9.24
C SER A 60 14.51 1.44 -8.79
N ARG A 61 14.27 1.38 -7.47
CA ARG A 61 12.91 1.43 -6.93
C ARG A 61 12.20 2.75 -7.24
N MET A 62 12.93 3.86 -7.19
CA MET A 62 12.40 5.18 -7.56
C MET A 62 12.03 5.24 -9.04
N GLN A 63 12.86 4.65 -9.91
CA GLN A 63 12.58 4.58 -11.34
C GLN A 63 11.35 3.72 -11.63
N ASP A 64 11.18 2.58 -10.94
CA ASP A 64 10.01 1.71 -11.08
C ASP A 64 8.72 2.44 -10.70
N ILE A 65 8.73 3.15 -9.56
CA ILE A 65 7.59 3.95 -9.10
C ILE A 65 7.26 5.04 -10.13
N LYS A 66 8.27 5.72 -10.68
CA LYS A 66 8.08 6.75 -11.70
C LYS A 66 7.44 6.17 -12.96
N ASN A 67 7.96 5.04 -13.44
CA ASN A 67 7.42 4.34 -14.61
C ASN A 67 5.98 3.88 -14.39
N GLN A 68 5.67 3.38 -13.19
CA GLN A 68 4.31 2.99 -12.82
C GLN A 68 3.36 4.19 -12.90
N HIS A 69 3.70 5.31 -12.23
CA HIS A 69 2.87 6.52 -12.27
C HIS A 69 2.69 7.06 -13.70
N GLU A 70 3.73 7.03 -14.52
CA GLU A 70 3.65 7.45 -15.91
C GLU A 70 2.72 6.54 -16.72
N SER A 71 2.82 5.22 -16.53
CA SER A 71 1.96 4.25 -17.20
C SER A 71 0.48 4.42 -16.81
N GLU A 72 0.20 4.66 -15.52
CA GLU A 72 -1.15 4.92 -15.00
C GLU A 72 -1.72 6.22 -15.57
N LYS A 73 -0.92 7.29 -15.60
CA LYS A 73 -1.29 8.57 -16.23
C LYS A 73 -1.66 8.38 -17.70
N ASN A 74 -0.82 7.65 -18.46
CA ASN A 74 -1.05 7.38 -19.88
C ASN A 74 -2.29 6.49 -20.08
N GLN A 75 -2.52 5.53 -19.19
CA GLN A 75 -3.71 4.69 -19.22
C GLN A 75 -5.00 5.51 -19.01
N LEU A 76 -5.01 6.40 -18.02
CA LEU A 76 -6.14 7.30 -17.76
C LEU A 76 -6.38 8.26 -18.93
N LEU A 77 -5.31 8.83 -19.49
CA LEU A 77 -5.42 9.71 -20.66
C LEU A 77 -6.01 8.99 -21.88
N SER A 78 -5.60 7.74 -22.11
CA SER A 78 -6.15 6.88 -23.17
C SER A 78 -7.63 6.58 -22.93
N LYS A 79 -8.03 6.28 -21.68
CA LYS A 79 -9.44 6.09 -21.29
C LYS A 79 -10.27 7.35 -21.53
N LEU A 80 -9.78 8.53 -21.12
CA LEU A 80 -10.45 9.81 -21.36
C LEU A 80 -10.63 10.08 -22.85
N SER A 81 -9.59 9.84 -23.66
CA SER A 81 -9.67 9.98 -25.12
C SER A 81 -10.72 9.06 -25.76
N ARG A 82 -10.83 7.80 -25.28
CA ARG A 82 -11.85 6.85 -25.74
C ARG A 82 -13.26 7.31 -25.35
N MET A 83 -13.44 7.79 -24.12
CA MET A 83 -14.72 8.32 -23.66
C MET A 83 -15.14 9.57 -24.43
N HIS A 84 -14.21 10.48 -24.70
CA HIS A 84 -14.48 11.69 -25.48
C HIS A 84 -15.00 11.36 -26.89
N ARG A 85 -14.31 10.45 -27.61
CA ARG A 85 -14.78 9.99 -28.93
C ARG A 85 -16.15 9.30 -28.88
N SER A 86 -16.43 8.55 -27.81
CA SER A 86 -17.73 7.91 -27.60
C SER A 86 -18.83 8.94 -27.39
N ARG A 87 -18.57 9.95 -26.55
CA ARG A 87 -19.47 11.07 -26.29
C ARG A 87 -19.77 11.85 -27.56
N GLU A 88 -18.75 12.23 -28.32
CA GLU A 88 -18.89 12.94 -29.59
C GLU A 88 -19.71 12.13 -30.62
N LYS A 89 -19.51 10.80 -30.66
CA LYS A 89 -20.33 9.90 -31.50
C LYS A 89 -21.78 9.86 -31.04
N MET A 90 -22.05 9.87 -29.74
CA MET A 90 -23.40 9.93 -29.19
C MET A 90 -24.08 11.26 -29.53
N GLU A 91 -23.38 12.38 -29.37
CA GLU A 91 -23.87 13.73 -29.69
C GLU A 91 -24.23 13.85 -31.19
N ARG A 92 -23.38 13.33 -32.10
CA ARG A 92 -23.71 13.26 -33.54
C ARG A 92 -24.98 12.46 -33.84
N ARG A 93 -25.25 11.37 -33.11
CA ARG A 93 -26.47 10.55 -33.29
C ARG A 93 -27.72 11.28 -32.84
N LEU A 94 -27.62 12.13 -31.81
CA LEU A 94 -28.73 12.95 -31.35
C LEU A 94 -29.04 14.04 -32.38
N GLN A 95 -28.03 14.78 -32.85
CA GLN A 95 -28.21 15.78 -33.91
C GLN A 95 -28.79 15.17 -35.19
N GLY A 96 -28.32 13.98 -35.60
CA GLY A 96 -28.87 13.29 -36.79
C GLY A 96 -30.31 12.79 -36.65
N ARG A 97 -30.85 12.66 -35.43
CA ARG A 97 -32.27 12.33 -35.19
C ARG A 97 -33.16 13.57 -35.27
N GLU A 98 -32.68 14.71 -34.77
CA GLU A 98 -33.40 16.00 -34.82
C GLU A 98 -33.66 16.44 -36.28
N HIS A 99 -32.74 16.15 -37.21
CA HIS A 99 -32.91 16.47 -38.62
C HIS A 99 -33.82 15.49 -39.41
N LYS A 100 -34.38 14.47 -38.77
CA LYS A 100 -35.16 13.41 -39.45
C LYS A 100 -36.53 13.17 -38.82
N GLU A 101 -37.09 14.14 -38.10
CA GLU A 101 -38.49 14.10 -37.68
C GLU A 101 -39.40 14.44 -38.87
N PRO A 102 -40.29 13.54 -39.33
CA PRO A 102 -41.36 13.92 -40.24
C PRO A 102 -42.42 14.67 -39.42
N VAL A 103 -42.59 15.96 -39.72
CA VAL A 103 -43.73 16.75 -39.27
C VAL A 103 -45.00 16.05 -39.77
N LEU A 104 -45.75 15.40 -38.87
CA LEU A 104 -47.09 14.90 -39.18
C LEU A 104 -48.05 16.10 -39.34
N PRO A 105 -48.89 16.13 -40.39
CA PRO A 105 -49.86 17.21 -40.57
C PRO A 105 -51.02 17.08 -39.57
N PRO A 106 -51.63 18.20 -39.13
CA PRO A 106 -52.79 18.16 -38.25
C PRO A 106 -54.03 17.87 -39.10
N SER A 107 -54.48 16.61 -39.13
CA SER A 107 -55.81 16.27 -39.66
C SER A 107 -56.81 16.28 -38.51
N GLY A 108 -57.67 17.30 -38.52
CA GLY A 108 -58.84 17.39 -37.65
C GLY A 108 -59.84 16.28 -37.94
N HIS A 109 -60.44 15.74 -36.89
CA HIS A 109 -61.68 14.99 -36.98
C HIS A 109 -62.59 15.40 -35.83
N GLN A 110 -63.81 15.79 -36.23
CA GLN A 110 -64.92 16.17 -35.37
C GLN A 110 -65.49 14.99 -34.59
N ASP A 111 -66.18 15.38 -33.52
CA ASP A 111 -67.07 14.70 -32.59
C ASP A 111 -67.71 13.36 -33.00
N SER A 112 -67.69 12.42 -32.04
CA SER A 112 -68.83 11.54 -31.76
C SER A 112 -68.73 10.99 -30.34
N ARG A 113 -69.71 11.39 -29.53
CA ARG A 113 -69.92 11.12 -28.11
C ARG A 113 -70.71 9.81 -27.94
N ALA A 114 -70.21 8.85 -27.16
CA ALA A 114 -71.00 7.82 -26.46
C ALA A 114 -70.16 7.11 -25.36
N PRO A 115 -70.80 6.55 -24.31
CA PRO A 115 -70.28 6.58 -22.94
C PRO A 115 -69.48 5.33 -22.50
N ALA A 116 -68.69 5.55 -21.46
CA ALA A 116 -67.79 4.62 -20.79
C ALA A 116 -68.49 3.39 -20.17
N PRO A 117 -67.86 2.20 -20.22
CA PRO A 117 -68.07 1.14 -19.24
C PRO A 117 -67.05 1.22 -18.10
N GLU A 118 -67.55 1.12 -16.86
CA GLU A 118 -66.82 1.18 -15.60
C GLU A 118 -65.67 0.16 -15.47
N PRO A 119 -64.53 0.53 -14.85
CA PRO A 119 -63.49 -0.42 -14.46
C PRO A 119 -63.87 -1.13 -13.15
N LYS A 120 -64.10 -2.44 -13.21
CA LYS A 120 -64.25 -3.31 -12.05
C LYS A 120 -62.97 -3.30 -11.18
N PRO A 121 -63.06 -3.10 -9.86
CA PRO A 121 -61.89 -3.10 -8.98
C PRO A 121 -61.34 -4.52 -8.79
N LYS A 122 -60.10 -4.77 -9.21
CA LYS A 122 -59.35 -5.97 -8.81
C LYS A 122 -58.86 -5.78 -7.37
N ARG A 123 -59.59 -6.49 -6.50
CA ARG A 123 -59.34 -6.76 -5.08
C ARG A 123 -57.84 -6.97 -4.80
N VAL A 124 -57.34 -6.13 -3.89
CA VAL A 124 -56.06 -6.27 -3.23
C VAL A 124 -56.13 -7.53 -2.36
N VAL A 125 -55.33 -8.55 -2.66
CA VAL A 125 -55.06 -9.64 -1.70
C VAL A 125 -53.63 -9.49 -1.26
N ARG A 126 -53.52 -8.94 -0.06
CA ARG A 126 -52.34 -8.89 0.77
C ARG A 126 -52.42 -10.14 1.65
N ASP A 127 -51.57 -11.13 1.40
CA ASP A 127 -51.32 -12.18 2.39
C ASP A 127 -49.83 -12.32 2.62
N SER A 128 -49.49 -12.11 3.88
CA SER A 128 -48.19 -12.38 4.48
C SER A 128 -48.17 -13.82 4.98
N SER A 129 -46.98 -14.29 5.36
CA SER A 129 -46.68 -15.45 6.21
C SER A 129 -46.01 -16.59 5.44
N SER A 130 -44.71 -16.83 5.59
CA SER A 130 -43.97 -17.36 6.75
C SER A 130 -43.82 -18.88 6.69
N VAL A 131 -42.55 -19.30 6.71
CA VAL A 131 -42.00 -20.53 7.32
C VAL A 131 -42.69 -21.86 6.98
N SER A 132 -42.00 -22.72 6.23
CA SER A 132 -41.65 -24.03 6.79
C SER A 132 -40.52 -24.75 6.06
N GLU A 133 -39.59 -25.10 6.92
CA GLU A 133 -38.42 -25.95 6.83
C GLU A 133 -38.83 -27.42 6.67
N ARG A 134 -38.27 -28.15 5.69
CA ARG A 134 -37.79 -29.54 5.87
C ARG A 134 -37.18 -30.18 4.62
N ARG A 135 -35.92 -30.61 4.83
CA ARG A 135 -35.31 -31.91 4.50
C ARG A 135 -35.14 -32.32 3.04
N ARG A 136 -33.86 -32.38 2.63
CA ARG A 136 -33.22 -33.50 1.92
C ARG A 136 -31.67 -33.39 2.05
N PRO A 137 -30.90 -34.47 1.80
CA PRO A 137 -30.03 -35.16 2.78
C PRO A 137 -28.53 -34.81 2.68
N PRO A 138 -27.67 -35.30 3.60
CA PRO A 138 -26.27 -34.89 3.67
C PRO A 138 -25.41 -35.68 2.68
N VAL A 139 -24.59 -34.98 1.90
CA VAL A 139 -23.46 -35.57 1.18
C VAL A 139 -22.18 -34.87 1.65
N SER A 140 -21.39 -35.66 2.38
CA SER A 140 -19.95 -35.65 2.63
C SER A 140 -19.16 -34.35 2.39
N GLN A 141 -18.66 -33.80 3.50
CA GLN A 141 -17.59 -32.79 3.53
C GLN A 141 -16.22 -33.41 3.22
N PRO A 142 -15.32 -32.68 2.55
CA PRO A 142 -13.92 -32.63 2.91
C PRO A 142 -13.72 -31.52 3.96
N VAL A 143 -13.10 -31.90 5.07
CA VAL A 143 -12.62 -31.00 6.10
C VAL A 143 -11.52 -30.10 5.53
N ASP A 144 -11.63 -28.78 5.71
CA ASP A 144 -10.56 -27.94 6.23
C ASP A 144 -10.98 -26.46 6.35
N SER A 145 -11.25 -26.07 7.60
CA SER A 145 -10.74 -24.86 8.26
C SER A 145 -10.78 -23.53 7.50
N ARG A 146 -11.97 -22.92 7.42
CA ARG A 146 -12.11 -21.47 7.24
C ARG A 146 -11.99 -20.75 8.58
N ARG A 147 -10.81 -20.17 8.86
CA ARG A 147 -10.67 -19.07 9.83
C ARG A 147 -11.19 -17.80 9.14
N ALA A 148 -12.29 -17.25 9.66
CA ALA A 148 -12.79 -15.95 9.24
C ALA A 148 -11.73 -14.87 9.53
N GLU A 149 -11.26 -14.18 8.49
CA GLU A 149 -10.47 -12.97 8.63
C GLU A 149 -11.38 -11.83 9.12
N ALA A 150 -11.27 -11.54 10.42
CA ALA A 150 -11.73 -10.28 10.98
C ALA A 150 -10.81 -9.15 10.49
N MET A 151 -11.40 -8.04 10.06
CA MET A 151 -10.69 -6.82 9.65
C MET A 151 -9.70 -6.37 10.73
N PRO A 152 -8.46 -5.94 10.38
CA PRO A 152 -7.53 -5.40 11.37
C PRO A 152 -8.03 -4.05 11.88
N ALA A 153 -8.31 -3.99 13.18
CA ALA A 153 -8.57 -2.77 13.92
C ALA A 153 -7.38 -1.80 13.80
N PRO A 154 -7.61 -0.46 13.83
CA PRO A 154 -6.52 0.50 13.76
C PRO A 154 -5.57 0.30 14.95
N GLU A 155 -4.30 0.01 14.66
CA GLU A 155 -3.23 -0.10 15.65
C GLU A 155 -3.22 1.14 16.56
N ARG A 156 -3.65 0.94 17.82
CA ARG A 156 -3.34 1.86 18.91
C ARG A 156 -1.82 1.83 19.07
N ARG A 157 -1.14 2.85 18.52
CA ARG A 157 0.28 3.11 18.78
C ARG A 157 0.49 3.13 20.29
N GLU A 158 1.12 2.08 20.81
CA GLU A 158 1.44 1.99 22.22
C GLU A 158 2.31 3.19 22.62
N ARG A 159 1.86 3.90 23.64
CA ARG A 159 2.58 5.04 24.17
C ARG A 159 3.83 4.50 24.87
N PRO A 160 5.05 4.89 24.45
CA PRO A 160 6.27 4.32 25.03
C PRO A 160 6.33 4.59 26.53
N THR A 161 6.67 3.56 27.30
CA THR A 161 6.69 3.60 28.76
C THR A 161 7.78 4.55 29.27
N PRO A 162 7.60 5.18 30.45
CA PRO A 162 8.59 6.10 31.02
C PRO A 162 9.99 5.48 31.20
N ALA A 163 10.06 4.17 31.44
CA ALA A 163 11.30 3.41 31.55
C ALA A 163 12.05 3.33 30.21
N ALA A 164 11.34 3.18 29.09
CA ALA A 164 11.93 3.13 27.75
C ALA A 164 12.51 4.48 27.32
N LEU A 165 11.87 5.60 27.71
CA LEU A 165 12.40 6.95 27.47
C LEU A 165 13.68 7.24 28.25
N ARG A 166 13.89 6.61 29.43
CA ARG A 166 15.11 6.81 30.23
C ARG A 166 16.31 6.05 29.67
N ARG A 167 16.10 4.87 29.08
CA ARG A 167 17.18 4.03 28.53
C ARG A 167 17.63 4.44 27.13
N ASN A 168 16.81 5.19 26.38
CA ASN A 168 17.12 5.57 25.01
C ASN A 168 16.96 7.10 24.80
N PRO A 169 18.06 7.87 24.82
CA PRO A 169 18.01 9.32 24.66
C PRO A 169 17.57 9.76 23.25
N ASP A 170 17.73 8.92 22.22
CA ASP A 170 17.33 9.23 20.86
C ASP A 170 15.81 9.09 20.67
N LEU A 171 15.14 8.16 21.35
CA LEU A 171 13.68 8.12 21.40
C LEU A 171 13.10 9.41 22.02
N ARG A 172 13.76 10.02 23.01
CA ARG A 172 13.34 11.32 23.56
C ARG A 172 13.46 12.45 22.54
N LYS A 173 14.52 12.47 21.73
CA LYS A 173 14.73 13.47 20.67
C LYS A 173 13.70 13.29 19.56
N GLU A 174 13.43 12.05 19.17
CA GLU A 174 12.43 11.68 18.16
C GLU A 174 11.01 12.11 18.58
N LEU A 175 10.62 11.82 19.82
CA LEU A 175 9.33 12.28 20.36
C LEU A 175 9.26 13.81 20.42
N ARG A 176 10.34 14.50 20.82
CA ARG A 176 10.35 15.97 20.83
C ARG A 176 10.17 16.55 19.43
N ARG A 177 10.83 15.99 18.41
CA ARG A 177 10.68 16.39 17.00
C ARG A 177 9.25 16.17 16.50
N ARG A 178 8.66 15.01 16.81
CA ARG A 178 7.30 14.62 16.40
C ARG A 178 6.19 15.45 17.06
N TRP A 179 6.48 16.10 18.18
CA TRP A 179 5.54 16.98 18.89
C TRP A 179 5.76 18.46 18.54
N SER A 180 6.88 18.81 17.90
CA SER A 180 7.18 20.16 17.41
C SER A 180 6.67 20.44 15.99
N THR A 181 6.13 19.46 15.27
CA THR A 181 5.47 19.70 13.97
C THR A 181 4.12 20.40 14.17
N PRO A 182 3.80 21.47 13.40
CA PRO A 182 2.60 22.31 13.62
C PRO A 182 1.26 21.57 13.56
N TRP A 183 1.24 20.39 12.94
CA TRP A 183 0.03 19.60 12.69
C TRP A 183 -0.58 18.93 13.93
N ASN A 184 0.11 18.91 15.08
CA ASN A 184 -0.34 18.22 16.29
C ASN A 184 -0.86 19.14 17.42
N ARG A 185 -1.22 20.39 17.12
CA ARG A 185 -1.92 21.28 18.08
C ARG A 185 -3.44 21.15 18.08
N SER A 186 -4.05 20.49 17.10
CA SER A 186 -5.52 20.47 16.94
C SER A 186 -6.27 19.51 17.89
N TRP A 187 -5.58 18.63 18.62
CA TRP A 187 -6.25 17.59 19.43
C TRP A 187 -6.29 17.89 20.94
N ARG A 188 -5.83 19.07 21.39
CA ARG A 188 -5.79 19.42 22.83
C ARG A 188 -6.96 20.27 23.33
N THR A 189 -7.91 20.67 22.48
CA THR A 189 -9.00 21.58 22.88
C THR A 189 -10.40 20.94 22.90
N TRP A 190 -10.51 19.64 22.64
CA TRP A 190 -11.79 18.90 22.76
C TRP A 190 -11.69 17.86 23.86
N GLY A 191 -11.78 18.29 25.11
CA GLY A 191 -11.76 17.37 26.25
C GLY A 191 -11.58 18.01 27.61
N SER A 192 -12.27 19.12 27.88
CA SER A 192 -12.43 19.67 29.24
C SER A 192 -13.63 20.61 29.26
N GLY A 193 -14.81 20.03 29.47
CA GLY A 193 -16.06 20.79 29.59
C GLY A 193 -17.19 19.90 30.08
N ARG A 194 -17.46 20.01 31.40
CA ARG A 194 -18.59 19.50 32.23
C ARG A 194 -18.05 18.67 33.41
N GLY A 195 -18.26 19.02 34.67
CA GLY A 195 -18.99 20.14 35.26
C GLY A 195 -18.72 20.17 36.77
N ARG A 196 -18.61 21.38 37.31
CA ARG A 196 -18.60 21.67 38.74
C ARG A 196 -19.82 22.58 38.95
N ALA A 197 -20.82 22.16 39.71
CA ALA A 197 -21.92 23.01 40.14
C ALA A 197 -22.52 22.46 41.44
N ALA A 198 -22.55 23.36 42.43
CA ALA A 198 -23.31 23.38 43.68
C ALA A 198 -23.21 22.17 44.63
#